data_AF-A0A9D5YLB8-F1
#
_entry.id   AF-A0A9D5YLB8-F1
#
_cell.length_a   1.000
_cell.length_b   1.000
_cell.length_c   1.000
_cell.angle_alpha   90.00
_cell.angle_beta   90.00
_cell.angle_gamma   90.00
#
_symmetry.space_group_name_H-M   'P 1'
#
loop_
_entity.id
_entity.type
_entity.pdbx_description
1 polymer ?
#
loop_
_entity_poly.entity_id
_entity_poly.type
_entity_poly.pdbx_seq_one_letter_code
_entity_poly.pdbx_strand_id
1 'polypeptide(L)'
;MWEVIKKIFTVIAWIVGIIAGIFVCAIGGYFVRFGVNFVCFVLDLFGVSGSVMDWMLHHQTAVWVICSALVPVLIFFACIEGPDSSSGSYSGGGGGGSYRSSDDEDEADLIGEIAAAMAKENEKIMFVDCSGRYRQWGDSFVDYSGKWCQWGDTFCDADGNYIRWGETYKDSSGAYRNWGDDFVDYAGNWVHIQ
;
A
#
# COMPACT_ATOMS: atom_id res chain seq x y z
N MET A 1 28.18 -3.26 34.63
CA MET A 1 26.76 -3.68 34.57
C MET A 1 26.06 -3.10 33.35
N TRP A 2 26.07 -1.77 33.18
CA TRP A 2 25.51 -1.07 32.00
C TRP A 2 26.02 -1.57 30.63
N GLU A 3 27.33 -1.79 30.49
CA GLU A 3 27.93 -2.29 29.24
C GLU A 3 27.53 -3.74 28.90
N VAL A 4 27.20 -4.55 29.91
CA VAL A 4 26.69 -5.91 29.68
C VAL A 4 25.25 -5.86 29.20
N ILE A 5 24.44 -4.95 29.74
CA ILE A 5 23.04 -4.74 29.36
C ILE A 5 22.95 -4.29 27.88
N LYS A 6 23.79 -3.34 27.45
CA LYS A 6 23.84 -2.91 26.04
C LYS A 6 24.14 -4.07 25.09
N LYS A 7 25.15 -4.89 25.40
CA LYS A 7 25.52 -6.04 24.56
C LYS A 7 24.37 -7.04 24.44
N ILE A 8 23.63 -7.28 25.52
CA ILE A 8 22.45 -8.16 25.50
C ILE A 8 21.35 -7.59 24.59
N PHE A 9 21.03 -6.30 24.70
CA PHE A 9 20.03 -5.66 23.83
C PHE A 9 20.44 -5.68 22.36
N THR A 10 21.72 -5.46 22.05
CA THR A 10 22.23 -5.57 20.68
C THR A 10 22.05 -6.97 20.13
N VAL A 11 22.42 -8.01 20.88
CA VAL A 11 22.25 -9.41 20.44
C VAL A 11 20.77 -9.76 20.24
N ILE A 12 19.88 -9.31 21.14
CA ILE A 12 18.44 -9.51 20.99
C ILE A 12 17.92 -8.82 19.72
N ALA A 13 18.35 -7.59 19.45
CA ALA A 13 17.96 -6.85 18.24
C ALA A 13 18.41 -7.57 16.95
N TRP A 14 19.62 -8.14 16.92
CA TRP A 14 20.09 -8.96 15.80
C TRP A 14 19.24 -10.22 15.59
N ILE A 15 18.89 -10.93 16.67
CA ILE A 15 18.05 -12.13 16.61
C ILE A 15 16.66 -11.77 16.08
N VAL A 16 16.04 -10.71 16.59
CA VAL A 16 14.74 -10.23 16.12
C VAL A 16 14.80 -9.83 14.65
N GLY A 17 15.86 -9.14 14.22
CA GLY A 17 16.07 -8.76 12.82
C GLY A 17 16.20 -9.96 11.89
N ILE A 18 16.94 -11.00 12.30
CA ILE A 18 17.07 -12.25 11.52
C ILE A 18 15.72 -12.96 11.41
N ILE A 19 14.97 -13.06 12.51
CA ILE A 19 13.64 -13.69 12.51
C ILE A 19 12.70 -12.92 11.60
N ALA A 20 12.64 -11.59 11.71
CA ALA A 20 11.84 -10.73 10.84
C ALA A 20 12.24 -10.90 9.36
N GLY A 21 13.53 -10.98 9.05
CA GLY A 21 14.03 -11.24 7.70
C GLY A 21 13.56 -12.59 7.15
N ILE A 22 13.58 -13.65 7.96
CA ILE A 22 13.07 -14.98 7.56
C ILE A 22 11.57 -14.92 7.26
N PHE A 23 10.79 -14.20 8.09
CA PHE A 23 9.36 -14.00 7.85
C PHE A 23 9.10 -13.23 6.55
N VAL A 24 9.86 -12.16 6.28
CA VAL A 24 9.77 -11.41 5.03
C VAL A 24 10.12 -12.29 3.82
N CYS A 25 11.15 -13.12 3.91
CA CYS A 25 11.52 -14.07 2.85
C CYS A 25 10.43 -15.13 2.62
N ALA A 26 9.80 -15.64 3.69
CA ALA A 26 8.73 -16.64 3.58
C ALA A 26 7.45 -16.04 2.95
N ILE A 27 7.07 -14.83 3.38
CA ILE A 27 5.91 -14.11 2.85
C ILE A 27 6.17 -13.68 1.41
N GLY A 28 7.34 -13.09 1.13
CA GLY A 28 7.74 -12.74 -0.24
C GLY A 28 7.78 -13.96 -1.16
N GLY A 29 8.27 -15.10 -0.67
CA GLY A 29 8.31 -16.35 -1.43
C GLY A 29 6.91 -16.88 -1.76
N TYR A 30 5.94 -16.65 -0.89
CA TYR A 30 4.53 -16.95 -1.15
C TYR A 30 3.96 -16.09 -2.28
N PHE A 31 4.23 -14.78 -2.28
CA PHE A 31 3.79 -13.87 -3.35
C PHE A 31 4.46 -14.18 -4.70
N VAL A 32 5.76 -14.45 -4.72
CA VAL A 32 6.47 -14.85 -5.95
C VAL A 32 5.90 -16.17 -6.49
N ARG A 33 5.59 -17.13 -5.62
CA ARG A 33 4.94 -18.38 -6.00
C ARG A 33 3.54 -18.16 -6.58
N PHE A 34 2.76 -17.25 -6.01
CA PHE A 34 1.46 -16.88 -6.56
C PHE A 34 1.60 -16.32 -7.99
N GLY A 35 2.57 -15.43 -8.21
CA GLY A 35 2.87 -14.88 -9.54
C GLY A 35 3.29 -15.96 -10.54
N VAL A 36 4.19 -16.87 -10.14
CA VAL A 36 4.62 -17.99 -10.99
C VAL A 36 3.44 -18.90 -11.36
N ASN A 37 2.60 -19.27 -10.39
CA ASN A 37 1.43 -20.10 -10.63
C ASN A 37 0.40 -19.39 -11.54
N PHE A 38 0.24 -18.08 -11.38
CA PHE A 38 -0.62 -17.28 -12.27
C PHE A 38 -0.09 -17.26 -13.70
N VAL A 39 1.21 -17.07 -13.89
CA VAL A 39 1.84 -17.15 -15.23
C VAL A 39 1.66 -18.55 -15.83
N CYS A 40 1.85 -19.62 -15.05
CA CYS A 40 1.60 -20.97 -15.52
C CYS A 40 0.15 -21.20 -15.94
N PHE A 41 -0.82 -20.70 -15.15
CA PHE A 41 -2.24 -20.75 -15.49
C PHE A 41 -2.54 -20.01 -16.80
N VAL A 42 -1.96 -18.82 -16.99
CA VAL A 42 -2.13 -18.03 -18.22
C VAL A 42 -1.52 -18.76 -19.43
N LEU A 43 -0.33 -19.32 -19.29
CA LEU A 43 0.34 -20.06 -20.38
C LEU A 43 -0.41 -21.35 -20.76
N ASP A 44 -1.00 -22.04 -19.78
CA ASP A 44 -1.87 -23.20 -20.02
C ASP A 44 -3.15 -22.81 -20.77
N LEU A 45 -3.71 -21.63 -20.45
CA LEU A 45 -4.87 -21.06 -21.15
C LEU A 45 -4.58 -20.76 -22.64
N PHE A 46 -3.32 -20.47 -22.97
CA PHE A 46 -2.84 -20.30 -24.34
C PHE A 46 -2.28 -21.60 -24.98
N GLY A 47 -2.38 -22.74 -24.29
CA GLY A 47 -1.99 -24.05 -24.81
C GLY A 47 -0.47 -24.27 -24.92
N VAL A 48 0.34 -23.45 -24.24
CA VAL A 48 1.80 -23.58 -24.24
C VAL A 48 2.19 -24.66 -23.23
N SER A 49 2.09 -25.95 -23.57
CA SER A 49 2.53 -27.03 -22.67
C SER A 49 4.00 -27.38 -22.90
N GLY A 50 4.82 -27.19 -21.85
CA GLY A 50 6.26 -27.50 -21.86
C GLY A 50 6.66 -28.36 -20.66
N SER A 51 7.70 -29.17 -20.82
CA SER A 51 8.24 -30.07 -19.78
C SER A 51 8.61 -29.35 -18.48
N VAL A 52 9.00 -28.07 -18.57
CA VAL A 52 9.30 -27.22 -17.42
C VAL A 52 8.02 -26.85 -16.65
N MET A 53 6.91 -26.59 -17.35
CA MET A 53 5.65 -26.20 -16.70
C MET A 53 4.99 -27.38 -15.97
N ASP A 54 5.03 -28.56 -16.57
CA ASP A 54 4.53 -29.80 -15.94
C ASP A 54 5.35 -30.14 -14.67
N TRP A 55 6.68 -29.99 -14.74
CA TRP A 55 7.56 -30.15 -13.58
C TRP A 55 7.25 -29.14 -12.46
N MET A 56 7.04 -27.87 -12.81
CA MET A 56 6.72 -26.82 -11.82
C MET A 56 5.37 -27.06 -11.12
N LEU A 57 4.37 -27.54 -11.86
CA LEU A 57 3.06 -27.87 -11.30
C LEU A 57 3.13 -29.08 -10.35
N HIS A 58 3.99 -30.06 -10.65
CA HIS A 58 4.17 -31.26 -9.83
C HIS A 58 5.05 -31.04 -8.59
N HIS A 59 6.04 -30.14 -8.67
CA HIS A 59 7.02 -29.90 -7.60
C HIS A 59 6.77 -28.60 -6.82
N GLN A 60 5.55 -28.44 -6.34
CA GLN A 60 5.06 -27.26 -5.61
C GLN A 60 5.93 -26.82 -4.41
N THR A 61 6.54 -27.79 -3.69
CA THR A 61 7.44 -27.51 -2.56
C THR A 61 8.81 -27.01 -3.02
N ALA A 62 9.35 -27.55 -4.11
CA ALA A 62 10.62 -27.10 -4.68
C ALA A 62 10.49 -25.66 -5.22
N VAL A 63 9.37 -25.36 -5.89
CA VAL A 63 9.06 -24.00 -6.36
C VAL A 63 9.02 -23.01 -5.19
N TRP A 64 8.38 -23.37 -4.08
CA TRP A 64 8.32 -22.51 -2.90
C TRP A 64 9.70 -22.22 -2.28
N VAL A 65 10.58 -23.22 -2.23
CA VAL A 65 11.95 -23.07 -1.73
C VAL A 65 12.77 -22.16 -2.66
N ILE A 66 12.67 -22.35 -3.97
CA ILE A 66 13.36 -21.53 -4.97
C ILE A 66 12.87 -20.08 -4.90
N CYS A 67 11.56 -19.86 -4.86
CA CYS A 67 10.97 -18.52 -4.74
C CYS A 67 11.43 -17.82 -3.46
N SER A 68 11.45 -18.52 -2.32
CA SER A 68 11.91 -17.95 -1.04
C SER A 68 13.41 -17.60 -1.05
N ALA A 69 14.22 -18.33 -1.82
CA ALA A 69 15.64 -18.05 -2.00
C ALA A 69 15.91 -16.86 -2.94
N LEU A 70 14.97 -16.54 -3.84
CA LEU A 70 15.08 -15.40 -4.76
C LEU A 70 14.71 -14.06 -4.10
N VAL A 71 13.83 -14.06 -3.09
CA VAL A 71 13.41 -12.86 -2.36
C VAL A 71 14.58 -12.02 -1.81
N PRO A 72 15.59 -12.57 -1.11
CA PRO A 72 16.70 -11.75 -0.62
C PRO A 72 17.53 -11.13 -1.76
N VAL A 73 17.60 -11.78 -2.92
CA VAL A 73 18.29 -11.23 -4.11
C VAL A 73 17.48 -10.08 -4.71
N LEU A 74 16.15 -10.22 -4.80
CA LEU A 74 15.26 -9.16 -5.28
C LEU A 74 15.25 -7.95 -4.34
N ILE A 75 15.21 -8.20 -3.02
CA ILE A 75 15.32 -7.14 -2.00
C ILE A 75 16.67 -6.44 -2.13
N PHE A 76 17.76 -7.18 -2.31
CA PHE A 76 19.09 -6.59 -2.50
C PHE A 76 19.16 -5.67 -3.73
N PHE A 77 18.59 -6.09 -4.87
CA PHE A 77 18.51 -5.24 -6.06
C PHE A 77 17.60 -4.02 -5.85
N ALA A 78 16.45 -4.18 -5.20
CA ALA A 78 15.57 -3.07 -4.83
C ALA A 78 16.24 -2.09 -3.85
N CYS A 79 17.13 -2.57 -2.98
CA CYS A 79 17.93 -1.73 -2.08
C CYS A 79 19.09 -1.03 -2.81
N ILE A 80 19.65 -1.62 -3.87
CA ILE A 80 20.66 -0.97 -4.72
C ILE A 80 20.03 0.14 -5.57
N GLU A 81 18.80 -0.07 -6.02
CA GLU A 81 18.03 0.94 -6.76
C GLU A 81 17.59 2.13 -5.90
N GLY A 82 17.80 2.09 -4.58
CA GLY A 82 17.80 3.23 -3.65
C GLY A 82 16.58 4.15 -3.75
N PRO A 83 15.72 4.26 -2.73
CA PRO A 83 14.84 5.43 -2.65
C PRO A 83 15.74 6.67 -2.57
N ASP A 84 15.67 7.56 -3.56
CA ASP A 84 16.31 8.87 -3.54
C ASP A 84 15.95 9.55 -2.21
N SER A 85 16.90 9.53 -1.26
CA SER A 85 16.67 9.91 0.12
C SER A 85 17.37 11.23 0.39
N SER A 86 16.65 12.34 0.16
CA SER A 86 16.99 13.63 0.74
C SER A 86 16.77 13.56 2.26
N SER A 87 17.86 13.33 3.00
CA SER A 87 17.89 13.34 4.47
C SER A 87 17.98 14.78 4.98
N GLY A 88 16.83 15.38 5.29
CA GLY A 88 16.74 16.70 5.93
C GLY A 88 17.16 16.63 7.40
N SER A 89 18.42 16.94 7.69
CA SER A 89 18.92 17.18 9.05
C SER A 89 18.48 18.56 9.53
N TYR A 90 17.66 18.64 10.56
CA TYR A 90 17.32 19.89 11.23
C TYR A 90 18.46 20.29 12.19
N SER A 91 19.28 21.25 11.80
CA SER A 91 20.11 22.00 12.74
C SER A 91 19.72 23.48 12.68
N GLY A 92 19.14 23.97 13.77
CA GLY A 92 18.87 25.40 13.94
C GLY A 92 20.17 26.19 14.08
N GLY A 93 20.20 27.37 13.46
CA GLY A 93 21.27 28.36 13.60
C GLY A 93 20.99 29.56 12.70
N GLY A 94 20.59 30.69 13.29
CA GLY A 94 20.21 31.89 12.58
C GLY A 94 21.37 32.69 11.97
N GLY A 95 21.02 33.67 11.15
CA GLY A 95 21.93 34.70 10.65
C GLY A 95 21.43 35.30 9.35
N GLY A 96 20.98 36.57 9.41
CA GLY A 96 20.35 37.27 8.29
C GLY A 96 21.31 37.66 7.16
N GLY A 97 20.70 38.06 6.04
CA GLY A 97 21.42 38.64 4.91
C GLY A 97 20.53 38.76 3.69
N SER A 98 19.95 39.95 3.49
CA SER A 98 19.15 40.35 2.34
C SER A 98 20.02 40.49 1.08
N TYR A 99 19.75 39.72 0.04
CA TYR A 99 20.06 40.08 -1.35
C TYR A 99 18.93 39.60 -2.25
N ARG A 100 18.19 40.55 -2.83
CA ARG A 100 17.22 40.32 -3.91
C ARG A 100 18.00 40.12 -5.20
N SER A 101 17.83 38.99 -5.87
CA SER A 101 18.22 38.78 -7.27
C SER A 101 16.97 38.36 -8.04
N SER A 102 16.72 39.00 -9.17
CA SER A 102 15.46 38.93 -9.92
C SER A 102 15.37 37.73 -10.89
N ASP A 103 16.10 36.66 -10.59
CA ASP A 103 16.11 35.40 -11.36
C ASP A 103 15.48 34.23 -10.56
N ASP A 104 15.10 34.45 -9.30
CA ASP A 104 14.54 33.44 -8.37
C ASP A 104 13.01 33.26 -8.49
N GLU A 105 12.32 34.13 -9.24
CA GLU A 105 10.85 34.12 -9.33
C GLU A 105 10.33 32.92 -10.15
N ASP A 106 11.05 32.51 -11.20
CA ASP A 106 10.64 31.40 -12.08
C ASP A 106 10.85 30.02 -11.44
N GLU A 107 11.89 29.84 -10.61
CA GLU A 107 12.17 28.57 -9.91
C GLU A 107 11.28 28.41 -8.68
N ALA A 108 10.99 29.50 -7.97
CA ALA A 108 10.05 29.50 -6.84
C ALA A 108 8.61 29.21 -7.29
N ASP A 109 8.18 29.72 -8.45
CA ASP A 109 6.88 29.43 -9.02
C ASP A 109 6.77 27.97 -9.47
N LEU A 110 7.82 27.39 -10.06
CA LEU A 110 7.85 25.96 -10.44
C LEU A 110 7.84 25.03 -9.21
N ILE A 111 8.62 25.34 -8.17
CA ILE A 111 8.60 24.59 -6.91
C ILE A 111 7.24 24.73 -6.22
N GLY A 112 6.63 25.93 -6.28
CA GLY A 112 5.29 26.20 -5.78
C GLY A 112 4.22 25.40 -6.53
N GLU A 113 4.32 25.30 -7.86
CA GLU A 113 3.40 24.53 -8.70
C GLU A 113 3.57 23.02 -8.49
N ILE A 114 4.80 22.52 -8.36
CA ILE A 114 5.08 21.12 -8.01
C ILE A 114 4.57 20.80 -6.61
N ALA A 115 4.80 21.68 -5.63
CA ALA A 115 4.29 21.49 -4.27
C ALA A 115 2.76 21.54 -4.22
N ALA A 116 2.13 22.41 -5.01
CA ALA A 116 0.68 22.47 -5.16
C ALA A 116 0.11 21.25 -5.88
N ALA A 117 0.81 20.74 -6.91
CA ALA A 117 0.45 19.51 -7.62
C ALA A 117 0.58 18.29 -6.70
N MET A 118 1.67 18.19 -5.93
CA MET A 118 1.90 17.15 -4.92
C MET A 118 0.89 17.24 -3.76
N ALA A 119 0.48 18.45 -3.37
CA ALA A 119 -0.56 18.66 -2.36
C ALA A 119 -1.94 18.28 -2.90
N LYS A 120 -2.21 18.56 -4.17
CA LYS A 120 -3.45 18.17 -4.87
C LYS A 120 -3.55 16.66 -5.04
N GLU A 121 -2.44 15.99 -5.35
CA GLU A 121 -2.39 14.52 -5.43
C GLU A 121 -2.57 13.85 -4.05
N ASN A 122 -2.27 14.57 -2.96
CA ASN A 122 -2.47 14.12 -1.58
C ASN A 122 -3.80 14.56 -0.96
N GLU A 123 -4.76 15.09 -1.74
CA GLU A 123 -6.09 15.40 -1.23
C GLU A 123 -6.85 14.09 -0.98
N LYS A 124 -6.68 13.56 0.23
CA LYS A 124 -7.33 12.31 0.64
C LYS A 124 -8.84 12.48 0.60
N ILE A 125 -9.52 11.63 -0.19
CA ILE A 125 -10.98 11.60 -0.25
C ILE A 125 -11.53 11.30 1.15
N MET A 126 -12.43 12.17 1.61
CA MET A 126 -13.10 12.06 2.91
C MET A 126 -14.56 11.68 2.71
N PHE A 127 -15.09 10.84 3.59
CA PHE A 127 -16.51 10.50 3.61
C PHE A 127 -17.01 10.26 5.03
N VAL A 128 -18.32 10.40 5.26
CA VAL A 128 -18.96 10.06 6.54
C VAL A 128 -19.46 8.60 6.52
N ASP A 129 -19.01 7.81 7.49
CA ASP A 129 -19.45 6.42 7.68
C ASP A 129 -20.81 6.32 8.42
N CYS A 130 -21.37 5.12 8.55
CA CYS A 130 -22.66 4.92 9.22
C CYS A 130 -22.64 5.18 10.74
N SER A 131 -21.47 5.42 11.33
CA SER A 131 -21.35 5.90 12.71
C SER A 131 -21.47 7.43 12.82
N GLY A 132 -21.58 8.13 11.68
CA GLY A 132 -21.62 9.59 11.60
C GLY A 132 -20.25 10.26 11.73
N ARG A 133 -19.15 9.52 11.50
CA ARG A 133 -17.79 10.06 11.62
C ARG A 133 -17.11 10.14 10.26
N TYR A 134 -16.32 11.20 10.07
CA TYR A 134 -15.45 11.33 8.90
C TYR A 134 -14.33 10.29 8.90
N ARG A 135 -14.10 9.72 7.72
CA ARG A 135 -13.06 8.74 7.41
C ARG A 135 -12.27 9.16 6.19
N GLN A 136 -10.99 8.84 6.19
CA GLN A 136 -10.18 8.91 4.98
C GLN A 136 -10.42 7.64 4.15
N TRP A 137 -10.32 7.79 2.83
CA TRP A 137 -10.15 6.63 1.96
C TRP A 137 -9.02 5.73 2.45
N GLY A 138 -9.29 4.42 2.55
CA GLY A 138 -8.36 3.44 3.13
C GLY A 138 -8.51 3.22 4.65
N ASP A 139 -9.21 4.09 5.39
CA ASP A 139 -9.51 3.86 6.80
C ASP A 139 -10.58 2.78 6.98
N SER A 140 -10.54 2.05 8.11
CA SER A 140 -11.67 1.25 8.55
C SER A 140 -12.91 2.11 8.79
N PHE A 141 -14.09 1.61 8.44
CA PHE A 141 -15.35 2.33 8.52
C PHE A 141 -16.47 1.45 9.11
N VAL A 142 -17.57 2.10 9.52
CA VAL A 142 -18.78 1.41 9.97
C VAL A 142 -19.80 1.31 8.83
N ASP A 143 -20.25 0.09 8.53
CA ASP A 143 -21.25 -0.20 7.50
C ASP A 143 -22.70 0.00 7.97
N TYR A 144 -23.68 -0.19 7.08
CA TYR A 144 -25.11 0.00 7.40
C TYR A 144 -25.65 -0.98 8.44
N SER A 145 -24.98 -2.12 8.65
CA SER A 145 -25.34 -3.06 9.72
C SER A 145 -24.77 -2.65 11.09
N GLY A 146 -23.95 -1.60 11.13
CA GLY A 146 -23.24 -1.14 12.32
C GLY A 146 -21.95 -1.89 12.61
N LYS A 147 -21.43 -2.67 11.65
CA LYS A 147 -20.18 -3.43 11.80
C LYS A 147 -18.99 -2.62 11.30
N TRP A 148 -17.85 -2.83 11.95
CA TRP A 148 -16.57 -2.33 11.45
C TRP A 148 -16.07 -3.20 10.31
N CYS A 149 -15.71 -2.54 9.21
CA CYS A 149 -15.18 -3.15 7.99
C CYS A 149 -13.84 -2.51 7.62
N GLN A 150 -12.96 -3.29 7.01
CA GLN A 150 -11.77 -2.79 6.32
C GLN A 150 -11.99 -2.78 4.81
N TRP A 151 -11.14 -2.03 4.10
CA TRP A 151 -11.07 -2.09 2.64
C TRP A 151 -10.65 -3.50 2.22
N GLY A 152 -11.41 -4.13 1.34
CA GLY A 152 -11.31 -5.54 0.94
C GLY A 152 -12.36 -6.46 1.60
N ASP A 153 -12.96 -6.06 2.72
CA ASP A 153 -13.96 -6.89 3.43
C ASP A 153 -15.34 -6.83 2.77
N THR A 154 -16.16 -7.84 3.04
CA THR A 154 -17.60 -7.77 2.72
C THR A 154 -18.25 -6.74 3.65
N PHE A 155 -19.12 -5.87 3.12
CA PHE A 155 -19.78 -4.82 3.90
C PHE A 155 -21.27 -4.76 3.60
N CYS A 156 -22.05 -4.18 4.50
CA CYS A 156 -23.48 -3.97 4.33
C CYS A 156 -23.79 -2.64 3.64
N ASP A 157 -24.52 -2.68 2.52
CA ASP A 157 -24.98 -1.50 1.78
C ASP A 157 -26.25 -0.86 2.38
N ALA A 158 -26.70 0.26 1.81
CA ALA A 158 -27.86 1.00 2.32
C ALA A 158 -29.19 0.22 2.32
N ASP A 159 -29.32 -0.82 1.49
CA ASP A 159 -30.50 -1.68 1.45
C ASP A 159 -30.37 -2.89 2.41
N GLY A 160 -29.25 -3.02 3.12
CA GLY A 160 -28.99 -4.11 4.05
C GLY A 160 -28.34 -5.34 3.42
N ASN A 161 -27.89 -5.27 2.16
CA ASN A 161 -27.26 -6.39 1.46
C ASN A 161 -25.77 -6.47 1.80
N TYR A 162 -25.23 -7.68 1.90
CA TYR A 162 -23.79 -7.89 2.06
C TYR A 162 -23.11 -7.94 0.69
N ILE A 163 -22.31 -6.92 0.40
CA ILE A 163 -21.65 -6.70 -0.88
C ILE A 163 -20.17 -7.05 -0.77
N ARG A 164 -19.64 -7.74 -1.78
CA ARG A 164 -18.19 -7.99 -1.92
C ARG A 164 -17.53 -6.88 -2.72
N TRP A 165 -16.24 -6.69 -2.47
CA TRP A 165 -15.41 -5.81 -3.29
C TRP A 165 -15.49 -6.14 -4.78
N GLY A 166 -15.65 -5.11 -5.61
CA GLY A 166 -15.88 -5.23 -7.05
C GLY A 166 -17.35 -5.35 -7.47
N GLU A 167 -18.27 -5.70 -6.57
CA GLU A 167 -19.70 -5.74 -6.87
C GLU A 167 -20.33 -4.35 -6.79
N THR A 168 -21.42 -4.15 -7.54
CA THR A 168 -22.24 -2.93 -7.46
C THR A 168 -22.91 -2.86 -6.09
N TYR A 169 -22.94 -1.67 -5.48
CA TYR A 169 -23.53 -1.46 -4.15
C TYR A 169 -24.49 -0.28 -4.17
N LYS A 170 -25.37 -0.18 -3.16
CA LYS A 170 -26.15 1.05 -2.94
C LYS A 170 -25.48 2.00 -1.95
N ASP A 171 -25.35 3.26 -2.38
CA ASP A 171 -24.92 4.35 -1.51
C ASP A 171 -26.06 4.82 -0.59
N SER A 172 -25.81 5.84 0.24
CA SER A 172 -26.81 6.32 1.20
C SER A 172 -28.06 6.96 0.59
N SER A 173 -28.00 7.34 -0.68
CA SER A 173 -29.17 7.83 -1.42
C SER A 173 -30.07 6.68 -1.89
N GLY A 174 -29.59 5.43 -1.80
CA GLY A 174 -30.25 4.24 -2.31
C GLY A 174 -30.00 3.98 -3.81
N ALA A 175 -29.07 4.72 -4.43
CA ALA A 175 -28.69 4.55 -5.83
C ALA A 175 -27.56 3.52 -5.98
N TYR A 176 -27.62 2.73 -7.05
CA TYR A 176 -26.54 1.79 -7.38
C TYR A 176 -25.30 2.50 -7.89
N ARG A 177 -24.13 2.11 -7.36
CA ARG A 177 -22.80 2.62 -7.70
C ARG A 177 -21.85 1.47 -8.00
N ASN A 178 -20.91 1.72 -8.91
CA ASN A 178 -19.73 0.88 -9.07
C ASN A 178 -18.57 1.44 -8.27
N TRP A 179 -17.54 0.63 -8.10
CA TRP A 179 -16.29 1.08 -7.51
C TRP A 179 -15.60 2.09 -8.41
N GLY A 180 -15.23 3.24 -7.84
CA GLY A 180 -14.67 4.36 -8.60
C GLY A 180 -15.72 5.39 -9.04
N ASP A 181 -17.02 5.13 -8.86
CA ASP A 181 -18.06 6.13 -9.08
C ASP A 181 -18.13 7.08 -7.88
N ASP A 182 -18.46 8.35 -8.15
CA ASP A 182 -18.98 9.27 -7.12
C ASP A 182 -20.11 8.60 -6.34
N PHE A 183 -20.29 8.95 -5.08
CA PHE A 183 -21.34 8.37 -4.24
C PHE A 183 -21.82 9.35 -3.17
N VAL A 184 -22.97 9.06 -2.57
CA VAL A 184 -23.48 9.81 -1.43
C VAL A 184 -23.08 9.12 -0.12
N ASP A 185 -22.43 9.87 0.78
CA ASP A 185 -22.02 9.37 2.10
C ASP A 185 -23.18 9.33 3.10
N TYR A 186 -22.96 8.77 4.30
CA TYR A 186 -24.04 8.62 5.29
C TYR A 186 -24.66 9.96 5.76
N ALA A 187 -23.91 11.06 5.67
CA ALA A 187 -24.40 12.39 6.01
C ALA A 187 -25.22 13.04 4.86
N GLY A 188 -25.31 12.37 3.71
CA GLY A 188 -26.04 12.86 2.54
C GLY A 188 -25.20 13.76 1.62
N ASN A 189 -23.88 13.80 1.80
CA ASN A 189 -22.98 14.60 0.97
C ASN A 189 -22.51 13.81 -0.24
N TRP A 190 -22.36 14.49 -1.38
CA TRP A 190 -21.67 13.91 -2.54
C TRP A 190 -20.17 13.85 -2.29
N VAL A 191 -19.62 12.65 -2.47
CA VAL A 191 -18.19 12.36 -2.44
C VAL A 191 -17.76 12.11 -3.88
N HIS A 192 -16.81 12.91 -4.35
CA HIS A 192 -16.30 12.84 -5.71
C HIS A 192 -15.02 11.98 -5.75
N ILE A 193 -15.01 10.95 -6.59
CA ILE A 193 -13.82 10.14 -6.86
C ILE A 193 -13.12 10.74 -8.08
N GLN A 194 -11.90 11.25 -7.92
CA GLN A 194 -11.09 11.82 -9.02
C GLN A 194 -10.36 10.75 -9.82
#